data_AF-A0A976FGY2-F1
#
_entry.id   AF-A0A976FGY2-F1
#
_cell.length_a   1.000
_cell.length_b   1.000
_cell.length_c   1.000
_cell.angle_alpha   90.00
_cell.angle_beta   90.00
_cell.angle_gamma   90.00
#
_symmetry.space_group_name_H-M   'P 1'
#
loop_
_entity.id
_entity.type
_entity.pdbx_description
1 polymer ?
#
loop_
_entity_poly.entity_id
_entity_poly.type
_entity_poly.pdbx_seq_one_letter_code
_entity_poly.pdbx_strand_id
1 'polypeptide(L)'
;METVTNVSEYEAKRLLRIEENRKKLLSLDLPTLPTLSPIKTHSQKRKWDADEKPPEPSRKSLRQHQTRLLKSEQRKLENKPFQPQFQLFPKELQQCNPSQDMLEKHQLKRHKELLNESFCRSKRELKEKTYWEEEAVIRATQPQSEQHLKVSDWKLRRKREAQLERRQSLLNVREDQKAQRIQDTAERIKQRVIAQEQKRRTKEQQRLEKFVLKELEKEQRYEEHQCMRQEDALARQWAKEHTKAARKQRRIEKKVANQTKRLMRIVAKNLQAETTRDKEVYSIRKIHIPFVSISIATAKYKHKLPSDLKVDTHVFHDFALGKQFLPPGKMAVIQSLCPGGYTASICQDVNIYVWKNALTLFINGANAMYYHHFFQETTHCGRNYVFFRYLRCEDFTPLILERLCRVEKGKEWLRFATNYYDIPESRNLEPLLLFIQYPKGPYIYCGRLGYLGYRSKPLEFSFQLLDTDAFKWKQIFTLLTTC
;
A
#
# COMPACT_ATOMS: atom_id res chain seq x y z
N MET A 1 16.02 41.49 -20.86
CA MET A 1 15.50 41.96 -19.55
C MET A 1 15.38 40.74 -18.65
N GLU A 2 16.45 40.41 -17.92
CA GLU A 2 16.50 39.25 -17.04
C GLU A 2 16.12 39.70 -15.62
N THR A 3 14.90 39.37 -15.20
CA THR A 3 14.50 39.51 -13.80
C THR A 3 15.16 38.38 -13.02
N VAL A 4 16.30 38.67 -12.39
CA VAL A 4 16.93 37.79 -11.40
C VAL A 4 16.00 37.69 -10.20
N THR A 5 15.17 36.65 -10.20
CA THR A 5 14.38 36.29 -9.01
C THR A 5 15.37 35.81 -7.97
N ASN A 6 15.56 36.56 -6.88
CA ASN A 6 16.23 36.10 -5.68
C ASN A 6 15.35 35.02 -5.03
N VAL A 7 15.49 33.80 -5.52
CA VAL A 7 14.82 32.60 -5.03
C VAL A 7 15.50 32.21 -3.71
N SER A 8 14.72 31.93 -2.67
CA SER A 8 15.24 31.45 -1.37
C SER A 8 16.11 30.19 -1.57
N GLU A 9 17.17 30.00 -0.76
CA GLU A 9 18.05 28.81 -0.83
C GLU A 9 17.27 27.47 -0.85
N TYR A 10 16.16 27.42 -0.12
CA TYR A 10 15.27 26.25 -0.11
C TYR A 10 14.67 25.97 -1.49
N GLU A 11 14.27 27.03 -2.17
CA GLU A 11 13.51 26.98 -3.40
C GLU A 11 14.46 26.78 -4.61
N ALA A 12 15.70 27.29 -4.53
CA ALA A 12 16.81 26.86 -5.39
C ALA A 12 17.12 25.36 -5.26
N LYS A 13 17.24 24.83 -4.03
CA LYS A 13 17.42 23.38 -3.80
C LYS A 13 16.25 22.55 -4.31
N ARG A 14 15.02 23.06 -4.20
CA ARG A 14 13.82 22.40 -4.72
C ARG A 14 13.84 22.31 -6.25
N LEU A 15 14.24 23.39 -6.93
CA LEU A 15 14.35 23.42 -8.39
C LEU A 15 15.43 22.46 -8.90
N LEU A 16 16.59 22.41 -8.24
CA LEU A 16 17.65 21.45 -8.56
C LEU A 16 17.18 19.98 -8.46
N ARG A 17 16.41 19.64 -7.42
CA ARG A 17 15.81 18.29 -7.29
C ARG A 17 14.80 18.00 -8.40
N ILE A 18 14.03 18.99 -8.83
CA ILE A 18 13.06 18.85 -9.93
C ILE A 18 13.80 18.58 -11.24
N GLU A 19 14.89 19.29 -11.52
CA GLU A 19 15.72 19.05 -12.70
C GLU A 19 16.42 17.69 -12.67
N GLU A 20 16.98 17.29 -11.52
CA GLU A 20 17.63 15.99 -11.37
C GLU A 20 16.64 14.84 -11.59
N ASN A 21 15.41 14.96 -11.06
CA ASN A 21 14.34 14.00 -11.30
C ASN A 21 13.90 13.97 -12.77
N ARG A 22 13.82 15.13 -13.45
CA ARG A 22 13.55 15.18 -14.89
C ARG A 22 14.62 14.46 -15.70
N LYS A 23 15.90 14.67 -15.38
CA LYS A 23 17.02 13.96 -16.03
C LYS A 23 16.95 12.45 -15.80
N LYS A 24 16.64 12.01 -14.58
CA LYS A 24 16.44 10.59 -14.26
C LYS A 24 15.27 9.98 -15.02
N LEU A 25 14.14 10.69 -15.11
CA LEU A 25 12.98 10.22 -15.88
C LEU A 25 13.28 10.12 -17.37
N LEU A 26 14.04 11.05 -17.94
CA LEU A 26 14.49 10.97 -19.34
C LEU A 26 15.45 9.81 -19.57
N SER A 27 16.34 9.50 -18.61
CA SER A 27 17.28 8.37 -18.73
C SER A 27 16.63 6.98 -18.64
N LEU A 28 15.36 6.90 -18.24
CA LEU A 28 14.64 5.63 -18.07
C LEU A 28 13.92 5.17 -19.35
N ASP A 29 14.05 5.90 -20.47
CA ASP A 29 13.43 5.58 -21.78
C ASP A 29 11.98 5.09 -21.67
N LEU A 30 11.21 5.70 -20.75
CA LEU A 30 9.82 5.33 -20.54
C LEU A 30 8.99 5.81 -21.73
N PRO A 31 8.11 4.96 -22.30
CA PRO A 31 7.25 5.35 -23.41
C PRO A 31 6.42 6.56 -22.99
N THR A 32 6.68 7.68 -23.64
CA THR A 32 6.00 8.95 -23.39
C THR A 32 4.56 8.78 -23.89
N LEU A 33 3.60 8.72 -22.97
CA LEU A 33 2.20 8.78 -23.34
C LEU A 33 1.98 10.05 -24.18
N PRO A 34 1.34 9.96 -25.36
CA PRO A 34 1.15 11.09 -26.24
C PRO A 34 0.45 12.20 -25.47
N THR A 35 1.12 13.35 -25.41
CA THR A 35 0.60 14.55 -24.78
C THR A 35 -0.64 14.93 -25.58
N LEU A 36 -1.82 14.71 -24.98
CA LEU A 36 -3.07 15.17 -25.55
C LEU A 36 -2.92 16.68 -25.78
N SER A 37 -3.00 17.06 -27.05
CA SER A 37 -3.08 18.45 -27.47
C SER A 37 -4.22 19.14 -26.69
N PRO A 38 -4.08 20.43 -26.36
CA PRO A 38 -5.07 21.14 -25.58
C PRO A 38 -6.41 21.07 -26.31
N ILE A 39 -7.37 20.41 -25.66
CA ILE A 39 -8.75 20.31 -26.14
C ILE A 39 -9.26 21.75 -26.29
N LYS A 40 -9.39 22.18 -27.56
CA LYS A 40 -10.07 23.43 -27.94
C LYS A 40 -11.54 23.26 -27.61
N THR A 41 -11.91 23.51 -26.35
CA THR A 41 -13.31 23.73 -26.00
C THR A 41 -13.73 25.08 -26.55
N HIS A 42 -14.55 25.02 -27.60
CA HIS A 42 -15.40 26.12 -28.04
C HIS A 42 -16.44 26.36 -26.92
N SER A 43 -16.05 27.00 -25.82
CA SER A 43 -16.99 27.57 -24.86
C SER A 43 -17.10 29.07 -25.12
N GLN A 44 -18.33 29.49 -25.39
CA GLN A 44 -18.70 30.87 -25.64
C GLN A 44 -18.20 31.76 -24.50
N LYS A 45 -17.34 32.72 -24.85
CA LYS A 45 -16.88 33.79 -23.97
C LYS A 45 -18.09 34.63 -23.56
N ARG A 46 -18.56 34.47 -22.32
CA ARG A 46 -19.18 35.60 -21.61
C ARG A 46 -18.04 36.53 -21.19
N LYS A 47 -18.18 37.81 -21.52
CA LYS A 47 -17.32 38.88 -21.01
C LYS A 47 -17.41 38.84 -19.48
N TRP A 48 -16.29 38.59 -18.82
CA TRP A 48 -16.13 38.81 -17.38
C TRP A 48 -15.69 40.26 -17.18
N ASP A 49 -16.47 41.00 -16.42
CA ASP A 49 -16.09 42.30 -15.89
C ASP A 49 -14.94 42.13 -14.87
N ALA A 50 -14.03 43.11 -14.85
CA ALA A 50 -12.71 43.02 -14.24
C ALA A 50 -12.67 42.99 -12.69
N ASP A 51 -13.82 42.91 -12.01
CA ASP A 51 -13.91 43.05 -10.54
C ASP A 51 -14.50 41.85 -9.78
N GLU A 52 -14.79 40.71 -10.44
CA GLU A 52 -15.29 39.54 -9.73
C GLU A 52 -14.16 38.59 -9.27
N LYS A 53 -13.99 38.50 -7.95
CA LYS A 53 -13.07 37.56 -7.30
C LYS A 53 -13.42 36.11 -7.67
N PRO A 54 -12.43 35.26 -7.98
CA PRO A 54 -12.69 33.86 -8.32
C PRO A 54 -13.39 33.14 -7.15
N PRO A 55 -14.33 32.22 -7.45
CA PRO A 55 -15.06 31.49 -6.42
C PRO A 55 -14.08 30.70 -5.54
N GLU A 56 -14.12 30.94 -4.23
CA GLU A 56 -13.27 30.23 -3.29
C GLU A 56 -13.67 28.74 -3.25
N PRO A 57 -12.71 27.80 -3.23
CA PRO A 57 -13.00 26.38 -3.20
C PRO A 57 -13.79 26.00 -1.94
N SER A 58 -14.85 25.20 -2.10
CA SER A 58 -15.82 24.88 -1.04
C SER A 58 -15.26 24.04 0.12
N ARG A 59 -14.00 23.59 0.03
CA ARG A 59 -13.31 22.90 1.13
C ARG A 59 -11.87 23.41 1.24
N LYS A 60 -11.65 24.30 2.21
CA LYS A 60 -10.36 24.96 2.44
C LYS A 60 -9.48 24.07 3.32
N SER A 61 -8.20 23.96 2.97
CA SER A 61 -7.25 23.16 3.75
C SER A 61 -6.95 23.82 5.10
N LEU A 62 -6.72 23.00 6.13
CA LEU A 62 -6.37 23.45 7.50
C LEU A 62 -5.23 24.47 7.52
N ARG A 63 -4.28 24.34 6.58
CA ARG A 63 -3.13 25.23 6.42
C ARG A 63 -3.51 26.64 5.95
N GLN A 64 -4.52 26.75 5.09
CA GLN A 64 -5.07 28.06 4.67
C GLN A 64 -5.86 28.74 5.79
N HIS A 65 -6.51 27.96 6.66
CA HIS A 65 -7.19 28.50 7.84
C HIS A 65 -6.19 29.09 8.85
N GLN A 66 -5.11 28.34 9.15
CA GLN A 66 -4.05 28.81 10.06
C GLN A 66 -3.33 30.07 9.55
N THR A 67 -3.04 30.14 8.25
CA THR A 67 -2.40 31.33 7.65
C THR A 67 -3.31 32.56 7.66
N ARG A 68 -4.64 32.39 7.55
CA ARG A 68 -5.60 33.50 7.70
C ARG A 68 -5.73 33.97 9.15
N LEU A 69 -5.68 33.07 10.13
CA LEU A 69 -5.67 33.45 11.54
C LEU A 69 -4.45 34.33 11.86
N LEU A 70 -3.25 33.90 11.44
CA LEU A 70 -2.03 34.68 11.61
C LEU A 70 -2.10 36.04 10.90
N LYS A 71 -2.63 36.10 9.66
CA LYS A 71 -2.84 37.36 8.94
C LYS A 71 -3.87 38.27 9.62
N SER A 72 -4.89 37.70 10.24
CA SER A 72 -5.89 38.47 10.99
C SER A 72 -5.33 39.03 12.28
N GLU A 73 -4.42 38.32 12.96
CA GLU A 73 -3.73 38.83 14.15
C GLU A 73 -2.75 39.96 13.79
N GLN A 74 -2.02 39.83 12.70
CA GLN A 74 -1.13 40.90 12.19
C GLN A 74 -1.90 42.18 11.85
N ARG A 75 -3.06 42.08 11.18
CA ARG A 75 -3.91 43.25 10.89
C ARG A 75 -4.48 43.92 12.14
N LYS A 76 -4.71 43.17 13.22
CA LYS A 76 -5.16 43.73 14.51
C LYS A 76 -4.03 44.46 15.24
N LEU A 77 -2.77 44.10 14.98
CA LEU A 77 -1.60 44.82 15.50
C LEU A 77 -1.30 46.09 14.68
N GLU A 78 -1.49 46.06 13.36
CA GLU A 78 -1.26 47.21 12.48
C GLU A 78 -2.34 48.30 12.59
N ASN A 79 -3.59 47.96 12.94
CA ASN A 79 -4.71 48.92 13.03
C ASN A 79 -4.92 49.57 14.41
N LYS A 80 -3.92 49.57 15.30
CA LYS A 80 -3.99 50.40 16.52
C LYS A 80 -3.55 51.83 16.19
N PRO A 81 -4.43 52.85 16.33
CA PRO A 81 -4.05 54.23 16.09
C PRO A 81 -3.01 54.69 17.12
N PHE A 82 -1.97 55.32 16.60
CA PHE A 82 -0.86 55.96 17.31
C PHE A 82 -1.40 57.18 18.08
N GLN A 83 -1.31 57.18 19.42
CA GLN A 83 -1.50 58.38 20.25
C GLN A 83 -0.14 58.94 20.67
N PRO A 84 0.08 60.27 20.63
CA PRO A 84 1.36 60.87 21.02
C PRO A 84 1.54 60.96 22.53
N GLN A 85 2.82 60.96 22.91
CA GLN A 85 3.42 60.92 24.24
C GLN A 85 2.81 61.85 25.30
N PHE A 86 2.53 61.30 26.50
CA PHE A 86 2.82 61.95 27.77
C PHE A 86 3.32 60.93 28.81
N GLN A 87 4.58 61.14 29.20
CA GLN A 87 5.33 60.83 30.42
C GLN A 87 4.88 59.68 31.37
N LEU A 88 5.73 58.64 31.37
CA LEU A 88 6.33 57.93 32.51
C LEU A 88 5.54 57.86 33.84
N PHE A 89 4.91 56.71 34.12
CA PHE A 89 5.00 55.96 35.38
C PHE A 89 4.58 54.48 35.15
N PRO A 90 5.12 53.50 35.90
CA PRO A 90 5.04 52.09 35.57
C PRO A 90 3.68 51.50 35.98
N LYS A 91 2.95 50.90 35.04
CA LYS A 91 1.74 50.12 35.34
C LYS A 91 2.07 48.65 35.43
N GLU A 92 2.04 48.20 36.67
CA GLU A 92 1.84 46.83 37.12
C GLU A 92 0.63 46.19 36.43
N LEU A 93 0.69 44.85 36.39
CA LEU A 93 -0.34 43.91 35.95
C LEU A 93 -1.75 44.30 36.43
N GLN A 94 -2.56 44.92 35.57
CA GLN A 94 -4.02 44.90 35.74
C GLN A 94 -4.55 43.55 35.24
N GLN A 95 -4.53 42.57 36.14
CA GLN A 95 -5.46 41.46 36.11
C GLN A 95 -6.87 42.07 36.14
N CYS A 96 -7.61 41.96 35.03
CA CYS A 96 -9.05 42.20 35.04
C CYS A 96 -9.68 41.15 35.96
N ASN A 97 -9.99 41.56 37.18
CA ASN A 97 -10.64 40.72 38.17
C ASN A 97 -12.13 40.52 37.77
N PRO A 98 -12.55 39.32 37.34
CA PRO A 98 -13.95 39.03 36.99
C PRO A 98 -14.92 39.21 38.18
N SER A 99 -14.40 39.41 39.39
CA SER A 99 -15.15 39.72 40.60
C SER A 99 -15.75 41.13 40.62
N GLN A 100 -15.17 42.13 39.94
CA GLN A 100 -15.73 43.49 39.90
C GLN A 100 -16.97 43.59 39.00
N ASP A 101 -16.94 42.96 37.82
CA ASP A 101 -18.08 42.94 36.88
C ASP A 101 -19.28 42.13 37.44
N MET A 102 -19.01 41.11 38.26
CA MET A 102 -20.04 40.38 39.00
C MET A 102 -20.66 41.22 40.13
N LEU A 103 -19.88 42.07 40.79
CA LEU A 103 -20.37 42.94 41.87
C LEU A 103 -21.25 44.07 41.31
N GLU A 104 -20.86 44.70 40.20
CA GLU A 104 -21.67 45.73 39.53
C GLU A 104 -23.01 45.16 39.03
N LYS A 105 -23.02 43.96 38.45
CA LYS A 105 -24.27 43.28 38.05
C LYS A 105 -25.17 42.98 39.24
N HIS A 106 -24.59 42.62 40.40
CA HIS A 106 -25.36 42.36 41.61
C HIS A 106 -25.98 43.65 42.19
N GLN A 107 -25.24 44.76 42.17
CA GLN A 107 -25.74 46.06 42.61
C GLN A 107 -26.87 46.57 41.70
N LEU A 108 -26.72 46.44 40.38
CA LEU A 108 -27.75 46.82 39.41
C LEU A 108 -29.04 46.01 39.58
N LYS A 109 -28.91 44.72 39.92
CA LYS A 109 -30.05 43.84 40.19
C LYS A 109 -30.77 44.24 41.48
N ARG A 110 -30.05 44.52 42.57
CA ARG A 110 -30.63 45.04 43.82
C ARG A 110 -31.40 46.35 43.61
N HIS A 111 -30.84 47.26 42.82
CA HIS A 111 -31.51 48.54 42.54
C HIS A 111 -32.83 48.36 41.77
N LYS A 112 -32.87 47.43 40.81
CA LYS A 112 -34.12 47.09 40.09
C LYS A 112 -35.16 46.42 41.00
N GLU A 113 -34.72 45.57 41.93
CA GLU A 113 -35.62 44.93 42.90
C GLU A 113 -36.25 45.98 43.84
N LEU A 114 -35.47 46.93 44.35
CA LEU A 114 -35.98 48.02 45.20
C LEU A 114 -36.98 48.93 44.47
N LEU A 115 -36.72 49.27 43.19
CA LEU A 115 -37.66 50.03 42.35
C LEU A 115 -38.98 49.27 42.13
N ASN A 116 -38.93 47.95 42.00
CA ASN A 116 -40.12 47.14 41.80
C ASN A 116 -40.92 46.98 43.09
N GLU A 117 -40.24 46.87 44.24
CA GLU A 117 -40.87 46.88 45.56
C GLU A 117 -41.57 48.21 45.86
N SER A 118 -40.93 49.35 45.55
CA SER A 118 -41.55 50.67 45.76
C SER A 118 -42.78 50.87 44.87
N PHE A 119 -42.72 50.45 43.61
CA PHE A 119 -43.86 50.45 42.69
C PHE A 119 -45.00 49.57 43.20
N CYS A 120 -44.70 48.38 43.73
CA CYS A 120 -45.69 47.48 44.29
C CYS A 120 -46.34 48.03 45.57
N ARG A 121 -45.58 48.72 46.44
CA ARG A 121 -46.13 49.40 47.63
C ARG A 121 -47.09 50.53 47.24
N SER A 122 -46.67 51.40 46.33
CA SER A 122 -47.52 52.50 45.84
C SER A 122 -48.83 51.99 45.22
N LYS A 123 -48.79 50.86 44.49
CA LYS A 123 -50.00 50.24 43.91
C LYS A 123 -50.93 49.62 44.97
N ARG A 124 -50.41 49.16 46.11
CA ARG A 124 -51.24 48.66 47.23
C ARG A 124 -51.91 49.82 47.95
N GLU A 125 -51.17 50.89 48.23
CA GLU A 125 -51.70 52.09 48.89
C GLU A 125 -52.84 52.74 48.08
N LEU A 126 -52.73 52.78 46.75
CA LEU A 126 -53.80 53.29 45.88
C LEU A 126 -55.06 52.42 45.91
N LYS A 127 -54.88 51.10 45.99
CA LYS A 127 -56.00 50.14 46.12
C LYS A 127 -56.67 50.23 47.50
N GLU A 128 -55.89 50.49 48.53
CA GLU A 128 -56.41 50.63 49.89
C GLU A 128 -57.19 51.93 50.05
N LYS A 129 -56.71 53.04 49.47
CA LYS A 129 -57.46 54.30 49.41
C LYS A 129 -58.79 54.17 48.68
N THR A 130 -58.80 53.54 47.50
CA THR A 130 -60.03 53.31 46.73
C THR A 130 -61.03 52.42 47.48
N TYR A 131 -60.54 51.39 48.20
CA TYR A 131 -61.40 50.55 49.05
C TYR A 131 -62.05 51.33 50.20
N TRP A 132 -61.30 52.18 50.92
CA TRP A 132 -61.86 53.01 52.00
C TRP A 132 -62.81 54.09 51.50
N GLU A 133 -62.56 54.66 50.32
CA GLU A 133 -63.47 55.60 49.66
C GLU A 133 -64.80 54.92 49.27
N GLU A 134 -64.75 53.70 48.73
CA GLU A 134 -65.95 52.90 48.43
C GLU A 134 -66.72 52.52 49.71
N GLU A 135 -66.02 52.14 50.79
CA GLU A 135 -66.65 51.83 52.08
C GLU A 135 -67.30 53.06 52.76
N ALA A 136 -66.72 54.25 52.59
CA ALA A 136 -67.28 55.50 53.09
C ALA A 136 -68.57 55.90 52.35
N VAL A 137 -68.62 55.69 51.03
CA VAL A 137 -69.83 55.90 50.22
C VAL A 137 -70.95 54.93 50.63
N ILE A 138 -70.63 53.67 50.92
CA ILE A 138 -71.61 52.68 51.38
C ILE A 138 -72.19 53.04 52.77
N ARG A 139 -71.37 53.54 53.70
CA ARG A 139 -71.86 53.99 55.02
C ARG A 139 -72.69 55.27 54.97
N ALA A 140 -72.43 56.17 54.02
CA ALA A 140 -73.23 57.39 53.81
C ALA A 140 -74.61 57.12 53.19
N THR A 141 -74.83 55.93 52.61
CA THR A 141 -76.06 55.56 51.88
C THR A 141 -76.94 54.56 52.65
N GLN A 142 -76.81 54.47 53.98
CA GLN A 142 -77.76 53.71 54.82
C GLN A 142 -78.96 54.60 55.23
N PRO A 143 -80.14 54.46 54.61
CA PRO A 143 -81.37 54.99 55.17
C PRO A 143 -81.74 54.24 56.46
N GLN A 144 -81.79 54.96 57.57
CA GLN A 144 -82.48 54.54 58.79
C GLN A 144 -83.99 54.47 58.52
N SER A 145 -84.53 53.27 58.28
CA SER A 145 -85.98 53.03 58.44
C SER A 145 -86.31 51.53 58.47
N GLU A 146 -86.18 50.88 59.62
CA GLU A 146 -86.99 49.69 59.93
C GLU A 146 -88.10 50.08 60.90
N GLN A 147 -89.08 50.83 60.38
CA GLN A 147 -90.40 50.90 61.00
C GLN A 147 -91.09 49.57 60.73
N HIS A 148 -91.13 48.70 61.74
CA HIS A 148 -92.00 47.53 61.77
C HIS A 148 -93.48 47.97 61.76
N LEU A 149 -94.03 48.22 60.57
CA LEU A 149 -95.46 48.27 60.35
C LEU A 149 -96.05 46.90 60.68
N LYS A 150 -96.79 46.82 61.80
CA LYS A 150 -97.56 45.65 62.24
C LYS A 150 -98.66 45.38 61.20
N VAL A 151 -98.34 44.61 60.18
CA VAL A 151 -99.33 44.02 59.25
C VAL A 151 -100.16 43.01 60.05
N SER A 152 -101.44 43.30 60.26
CA SER A 152 -102.41 42.48 61.04
C SER A 152 -102.90 41.22 60.29
N ASP A 153 -102.35 40.93 59.11
CA ASP A 153 -102.69 39.77 58.29
C ASP A 153 -101.58 38.70 58.34
N TRP A 154 -101.87 37.57 58.99
CA TRP A 154 -100.90 36.50 59.26
C TRP A 154 -100.40 35.80 57.99
N LYS A 155 -101.23 35.75 56.93
CA LYS A 155 -100.84 35.16 55.64
C LYS A 155 -99.72 35.98 54.97
N LEU A 156 -99.77 37.30 55.13
CA LEU A 156 -98.77 38.21 54.55
C LEU A 156 -97.42 38.12 55.29
N ARG A 157 -97.45 37.98 56.63
CA ARG A 157 -96.23 37.75 57.43
C ARG A 157 -95.54 36.47 57.04
N ARG A 158 -96.28 35.35 56.99
CA ARG A 158 -95.74 34.05 56.62
C ARG A 158 -95.15 34.04 55.21
N LYS A 159 -95.75 34.79 54.27
CA LYS A 159 -95.23 34.96 52.90
C LYS A 159 -93.94 35.79 52.86
N ARG A 160 -93.83 36.85 53.69
CA ARG A 160 -92.58 37.62 53.83
C ARG A 160 -91.49 36.81 54.51
N GLU A 161 -91.81 36.11 55.60
CA GLU A 161 -90.90 35.20 56.29
C GLU A 161 -90.38 34.12 55.34
N ALA A 162 -91.26 33.43 54.61
CA ALA A 162 -90.85 32.45 53.60
C ALA A 162 -90.00 33.07 52.46
N GLN A 163 -90.23 34.33 52.08
CA GLN A 163 -89.37 35.03 51.11
C GLN A 163 -88.00 35.38 51.70
N LEU A 164 -87.94 35.79 52.97
CA LEU A 164 -86.70 36.07 53.68
C LEU A 164 -85.90 34.80 53.90
N GLU A 165 -86.54 33.70 54.32
CA GLU A 165 -85.92 32.38 54.46
C GLU A 165 -85.37 31.88 53.12
N ARG A 166 -86.13 32.01 52.02
CA ARG A 166 -85.63 31.67 50.67
C ARG A 166 -84.44 32.54 50.24
N ARG A 167 -84.45 33.82 50.59
CA ARG A 167 -83.32 34.72 50.31
C ARG A 167 -82.10 34.33 51.13
N GLN A 168 -82.28 34.05 52.41
CA GLN A 168 -81.20 33.59 53.31
C GLN A 168 -80.65 32.23 52.85
N SER A 169 -81.50 31.27 52.49
CA SER A 169 -81.06 29.97 51.99
C SER A 169 -80.27 30.10 50.69
N LEU A 170 -80.71 30.97 49.76
CA LEU A 170 -79.98 31.25 48.52
C LEU A 170 -78.64 31.97 48.77
N LEU A 171 -78.56 32.84 49.78
CA LEU A 171 -77.31 33.48 50.19
C LEU A 171 -76.34 32.46 50.78
N ASN A 172 -76.81 31.59 51.69
CA ASN A 172 -76.00 30.53 52.28
C ASN A 172 -75.44 29.59 51.20
N VAL A 173 -76.27 29.16 50.24
CA VAL A 173 -75.81 28.33 49.09
C VAL A 173 -74.74 29.06 48.27
N ARG A 174 -74.85 30.37 48.07
CA ARG A 174 -73.83 31.16 47.36
C ARG A 174 -72.54 31.30 48.17
N GLU A 175 -72.63 31.43 49.49
CA GLU A 175 -71.48 31.49 50.38
C GLU A 175 -70.76 30.16 50.44
N ASP A 176 -71.48 29.05 50.54
CA ASP A 176 -70.92 27.69 50.48
C ASP A 176 -70.22 27.43 49.14
N GLN A 177 -70.84 27.82 48.01
CA GLN A 177 -70.20 27.71 46.70
C GLN A 177 -68.95 28.58 46.57
N LYS A 178 -68.93 29.77 47.18
CA LYS A 178 -67.72 30.62 47.24
C LYS A 178 -66.64 29.95 48.10
N ALA A 179 -67.00 29.43 49.26
CA ALA A 179 -66.07 28.74 50.16
C ALA A 179 -65.45 27.51 49.48
N GLN A 180 -66.25 26.70 48.77
CA GLN A 180 -65.76 25.56 47.98
C GLN A 180 -64.78 26.00 46.89
N ARG A 181 -65.08 27.06 46.12
CA ARG A 181 -64.14 27.59 45.11
C ARG A 181 -62.83 28.08 45.74
N ILE A 182 -62.90 28.69 46.93
CA ILE A 182 -61.70 29.13 47.65
C ILE A 182 -60.87 27.92 48.09
N GLN A 183 -61.50 26.85 48.59
CA GLN A 183 -60.82 25.61 48.95
C GLN A 183 -60.18 24.95 47.72
N ASP A 184 -60.93 24.77 46.62
CA ASP A 184 -60.43 24.20 45.37
C ASP A 184 -59.25 24.99 44.79
N THR A 185 -59.33 26.32 44.82
CA THR A 185 -58.24 27.18 44.34
C THR A 185 -57.02 27.08 45.24
N ALA A 186 -57.19 27.01 46.56
CA ALA A 186 -56.11 26.80 47.51
C ALA A 186 -55.42 25.43 47.30
N GLU A 187 -56.19 24.36 47.08
CA GLU A 187 -55.63 23.03 46.79
C GLU A 187 -54.87 22.98 45.47
N ARG A 188 -55.40 23.57 44.40
CA ARG A 188 -54.70 23.70 43.12
C ARG A 188 -53.39 24.47 43.25
N ILE A 189 -53.36 25.52 44.09
CA ILE A 189 -52.13 26.27 44.38
C ILE A 189 -51.14 25.38 45.12
N LYS A 190 -51.56 24.65 46.17
CA LYS A 190 -50.68 23.71 46.89
C LYS A 190 -50.09 22.65 45.97
N GLN A 191 -50.91 22.01 45.12
CA GLN A 191 -50.45 21.02 44.15
C GLN A 191 -49.45 21.61 43.15
N ARG A 192 -49.67 22.84 42.67
CA ARG A 192 -48.73 23.54 41.78
C ARG A 192 -47.40 23.82 42.46
N VAL A 193 -47.39 24.20 43.74
CA VAL A 193 -46.15 24.44 44.50
C VAL A 193 -45.36 23.13 44.65
N ILE A 194 -46.01 22.04 45.04
CA ILE A 194 -45.38 20.73 45.17
C ILE A 194 -44.79 20.26 43.83
N ALA A 195 -45.54 20.38 42.73
CA ALA A 195 -45.07 20.02 41.40
C ALA A 195 -43.88 20.88 40.94
N GLN A 196 -43.89 22.19 41.24
CA GLN A 196 -42.75 23.05 40.95
C GLN A 196 -41.51 22.67 41.75
N GLU A 197 -41.66 22.29 43.02
CA GLU A 197 -40.55 21.86 43.87
C GLU A 197 -39.93 20.55 43.37
N GLN A 198 -40.75 19.56 43.03
CA GLN A 198 -40.28 18.30 42.41
C GLN A 198 -39.55 18.57 41.09
N LYS A 199 -40.07 19.49 40.27
CA LYS A 199 -39.41 19.91 39.02
C LYS A 199 -38.07 20.62 39.27
N ARG A 200 -37.90 21.33 40.39
CA ARG A 200 -36.60 21.91 40.78
C ARG A 200 -35.63 20.82 41.23
N ARG A 201 -36.06 19.91 42.10
CA ARG A 201 -35.23 18.79 42.59
C ARG A 201 -34.73 17.90 41.45
N THR A 202 -35.59 17.53 40.51
CA THR A 202 -35.20 16.73 39.33
C THR A 202 -34.20 17.47 38.44
N LYS A 203 -34.36 18.78 38.24
CA LYS A 203 -33.38 19.60 37.50
C LYS A 203 -32.04 19.69 38.21
N GLU A 204 -32.02 19.78 39.53
CA GLU A 204 -30.80 19.79 40.33
C GLU A 204 -30.09 18.44 40.28
N GLN A 205 -30.83 17.33 40.40
CA GLN A 205 -30.29 15.98 40.19
C GLN A 205 -29.68 15.82 38.79
N GLN A 206 -30.38 16.23 37.74
CA GLN A 206 -29.84 16.20 36.37
C GLN A 206 -28.59 17.09 36.19
N ARG A 207 -28.49 18.21 36.91
CA ARG A 207 -27.30 19.06 36.88
C ARG A 207 -26.12 18.41 37.57
N LEU A 208 -26.35 17.78 38.73
CA LEU A 208 -25.34 17.02 39.46
C LEU A 208 -24.86 15.83 38.64
N GLU A 209 -25.77 15.06 38.05
CA GLU A 209 -25.43 13.91 37.20
C GLU A 209 -24.59 14.34 35.99
N LYS A 210 -24.94 15.44 35.32
CA LYS A 210 -24.13 16.03 34.25
C LYS A 210 -22.76 16.51 34.73
N PHE A 211 -22.65 16.97 35.97
CA PHE A 211 -21.38 17.39 36.54
C PHE A 211 -20.48 16.18 36.83
N VAL A 212 -21.03 15.14 37.47
CA VAL A 212 -20.33 13.88 37.75
C VAL A 212 -19.85 13.22 36.45
N LEU A 213 -20.72 13.13 35.44
CA LEU A 213 -20.34 12.59 34.12
C LEU A 213 -19.18 13.37 33.48
N LYS A 214 -19.16 14.70 33.62
CA LYS A 214 -18.07 15.53 33.08
C LYS A 214 -16.75 15.34 33.83
N GLU A 215 -16.80 15.15 35.15
CA GLU A 215 -15.58 14.85 35.92
C GLU A 215 -15.05 13.47 35.57
N LEU A 216 -15.92 12.46 35.48
CA LEU A 216 -15.55 11.11 35.08
C LEU A 216 -14.95 11.08 33.66
N GLU A 217 -15.53 11.83 32.71
CA GLU A 217 -14.96 11.96 31.36
C GLU A 217 -13.58 12.64 31.37
N LYS A 218 -13.34 13.61 32.25
CA LYS A 218 -12.01 14.23 32.40
C LYS A 218 -10.99 13.26 32.97
N GLU A 219 -11.37 12.47 33.97
CA GLU A 219 -10.52 11.43 34.55
C GLU A 219 -10.14 10.38 33.50
N GLN A 220 -11.12 9.88 32.74
CA GLN A 220 -10.87 8.94 31.63
C GLN A 220 -9.90 9.53 30.60
N ARG A 221 -10.11 10.78 30.16
CA ARG A 221 -9.20 11.45 29.22
C ARG A 221 -7.80 11.62 29.79
N TYR A 222 -7.68 11.86 31.10
CA TYR A 222 -6.40 11.96 31.78
C TYR A 222 -5.67 10.61 31.80
N GLU A 223 -6.38 9.53 32.14
CA GLU A 223 -5.86 8.16 32.12
C GLU A 223 -5.44 7.72 30.71
N GLU A 224 -6.29 7.94 29.71
CA GLU A 224 -5.98 7.67 28.30
C GLU A 224 -4.71 8.40 27.85
N HIS A 225 -4.57 9.67 28.25
CA HIS A 225 -3.40 10.45 27.90
C HIS A 225 -2.13 9.97 28.61
N GLN A 226 -2.23 9.48 29.85
CA GLN A 226 -1.11 8.85 30.55
C GLN A 226 -0.73 7.52 29.86
N CYS A 227 -1.71 6.72 29.46
CA CYS A 227 -1.50 5.49 28.70
C CYS A 227 -0.78 5.77 27.37
N MET A 228 -1.26 6.74 26.59
CA MET A 228 -0.60 7.16 25.34
C MET A 228 0.85 7.61 25.56
N ARG A 229 1.15 8.32 26.67
CA ARG A 229 2.53 8.72 26.99
C ARG A 229 3.42 7.53 27.29
N GLN A 230 2.91 6.51 27.99
CA GLN A 230 3.65 5.28 28.27
C GLN A 230 3.87 4.48 26.99
N GLU A 231 2.86 4.36 26.14
CA GLU A 231 2.98 3.72 24.82
C GLU A 231 3.99 4.43 23.93
N ASP A 232 3.96 5.76 23.83
CA ASP A 232 4.93 6.54 23.05
C ASP A 232 6.35 6.38 23.62
N ALA A 233 6.50 6.32 24.95
CA ALA A 233 7.79 6.06 25.59
C ALA A 233 8.34 4.67 25.23
N LEU A 234 7.50 3.63 25.29
CA LEU A 234 7.87 2.27 24.91
C LEU A 234 8.18 2.16 23.41
N ALA A 235 7.36 2.77 22.56
CA ALA A 235 7.59 2.80 21.11
C ALA A 235 8.92 3.47 20.76
N ARG A 236 9.28 4.56 21.45
CA ARG A 236 10.59 5.22 21.30
C ARG A 236 11.74 4.33 21.77
N GLN A 237 11.57 3.56 22.84
CA GLN A 237 12.59 2.59 23.29
C GLN A 237 12.79 1.49 22.26
N TRP A 238 11.70 0.88 21.79
CA TRP A 238 11.72 -0.11 20.71
C TRP A 238 12.39 0.43 19.44
N ALA A 239 12.05 1.64 19.01
CA ALA A 239 12.69 2.26 17.85
C ALA A 239 14.20 2.48 18.06
N LYS A 240 14.63 2.88 19.27
CA LYS A 240 16.05 2.99 19.62
C LYS A 240 16.76 1.63 19.58
N GLU A 241 16.11 0.57 20.03
CA GLU A 241 16.67 -0.78 19.98
C GLU A 241 16.77 -1.32 18.56
N HIS A 242 15.71 -1.17 17.75
CA HIS A 242 15.74 -1.54 16.33
C HIS A 242 16.82 -0.78 15.57
N THR A 243 16.98 0.53 15.81
CA THR A 243 18.03 1.31 15.14
C THR A 243 19.43 0.88 15.60
N LYS A 244 19.65 0.54 16.87
CA LYS A 244 20.90 -0.05 17.36
C LYS A 244 21.17 -1.43 16.75
N ALA A 245 20.17 -2.30 16.69
CA ALA A 245 20.26 -3.63 16.10
C ALA A 245 20.57 -3.56 14.60
N ALA A 246 19.87 -2.70 13.85
CA ALA A 246 20.13 -2.46 12.43
C ALA A 246 21.54 -1.92 12.18
N ARG A 247 22.05 -1.03 13.04
CA ARG A 247 23.45 -0.57 12.97
C ARG A 247 24.44 -1.70 13.22
N LYS A 248 24.15 -2.62 14.16
CA LYS A 248 24.97 -3.81 14.43
C LYS A 248 24.96 -4.77 13.24
N GLN A 249 23.80 -5.05 12.66
CA GLN A 249 23.66 -5.87 11.45
C GLN A 249 24.44 -5.29 10.28
N ARG A 250 24.30 -3.98 9.98
CA ARG A 250 25.08 -3.30 8.94
C ARG A 250 26.59 -3.41 9.15
N ARG A 251 27.08 -3.43 10.40
CA ARG A 251 28.50 -3.66 10.70
C ARG A 251 28.92 -5.10 10.41
N ILE A 252 28.08 -6.07 10.74
CA ILE A 252 28.32 -7.49 10.45
C ILE A 252 28.31 -7.71 8.93
N GLU A 253 27.29 -7.23 8.23
CA GLU A 253 27.18 -7.28 6.77
C GLU A 253 28.39 -6.65 6.09
N LYS A 254 28.86 -5.48 6.55
CA LYS A 254 30.10 -4.87 6.03
C LYS A 254 31.33 -5.74 6.26
N LYS A 255 31.46 -6.39 7.42
CA LYS A 255 32.56 -7.32 7.71
C LYS A 255 32.49 -8.54 6.78
N VAL A 256 31.31 -9.14 6.62
CA VAL A 256 31.08 -10.26 5.71
C VAL A 256 31.38 -9.84 4.28
N ALA A 257 30.81 -8.74 3.78
CA ALA A 257 31.07 -8.23 2.43
C ALA A 257 32.56 -7.97 2.17
N ASN A 258 33.28 -7.44 3.16
CA ASN A 258 34.73 -7.26 3.06
C ASN A 258 35.48 -8.61 3.02
N GLN A 259 35.07 -9.60 3.83
CA GLN A 259 35.61 -10.96 3.76
C GLN A 259 35.31 -11.61 2.40
N THR A 260 34.08 -11.53 1.91
CA THR A 260 33.68 -12.02 0.58
C THR A 260 34.48 -11.32 -0.52
N LYS A 261 34.68 -10.00 -0.44
CA LYS A 261 35.52 -9.26 -1.40
C LYS A 261 36.98 -9.70 -1.35
N ARG A 262 37.51 -10.03 -0.16
CA ARG A 262 38.86 -10.60 0.00
C ARG A 262 38.95 -12.00 -0.63
N LEU A 263 37.97 -12.86 -0.37
CA LEU A 263 37.89 -14.19 -0.97
C LEU A 263 37.75 -14.11 -2.49
N MET A 264 36.89 -13.24 -3.01
CA MET A 264 36.73 -13.00 -4.45
C MET A 264 38.02 -12.50 -5.09
N ARG A 265 38.82 -11.67 -4.40
CA ARG A 265 40.15 -11.28 -4.90
C ARG A 265 41.12 -12.44 -4.93
N ILE A 266 41.08 -13.34 -3.94
CA ILE A 266 41.90 -14.56 -3.92
C ILE A 266 41.48 -15.48 -5.05
N VAL A 267 40.17 -15.74 -5.21
CA VAL A 267 39.62 -16.53 -6.31
C VAL A 267 39.94 -15.91 -7.66
N ALA A 268 39.82 -14.59 -7.82
CA ALA A 268 40.18 -13.92 -9.07
C ALA A 268 41.69 -13.98 -9.35
N LYS A 269 42.55 -13.89 -8.33
CA LYS A 269 43.99 -14.11 -8.48
C LYS A 269 44.31 -15.56 -8.85
N ASN A 270 43.62 -16.53 -8.24
CA ASN A 270 43.76 -17.94 -8.56
C ASN A 270 43.23 -18.24 -9.96
N LEU A 271 42.12 -17.64 -10.38
CA LEU A 271 41.56 -17.75 -11.72
C LEU A 271 42.48 -17.07 -12.73
N GLN A 272 43.11 -15.93 -12.41
CA GLN A 272 44.13 -15.33 -13.26
C GLN A 272 45.37 -16.23 -13.36
N ALA A 273 45.83 -16.79 -12.24
CA ALA A 273 46.93 -17.75 -12.20
C ALA A 273 46.59 -19.06 -12.94
N GLU A 274 45.34 -19.51 -12.88
CA GLU A 274 44.79 -20.61 -13.67
C GLU A 274 44.67 -20.22 -15.13
N THR A 275 44.27 -19.01 -15.50
CA THR A 275 44.26 -18.59 -16.92
C THR A 275 45.66 -18.41 -17.48
N THR A 276 46.65 -18.00 -16.68
CA THR A 276 48.06 -17.97 -17.11
C THR A 276 48.62 -19.37 -17.17
N ARG A 277 48.29 -20.23 -16.20
CA ARG A 277 48.62 -21.66 -16.26
C ARG A 277 47.90 -22.33 -17.42
N ASP A 278 46.66 -22.02 -17.74
CA ASP A 278 45.88 -22.57 -18.84
C ASP A 278 46.40 -22.05 -20.18
N LYS A 279 46.89 -20.81 -20.25
CA LYS A 279 47.64 -20.30 -21.41
C LYS A 279 49.00 -20.99 -21.60
N GLU A 280 49.61 -21.51 -20.53
CA GLU A 280 50.87 -22.28 -20.57
C GLU A 280 50.65 -23.82 -20.61
N VAL A 281 49.50 -24.33 -20.17
CA VAL A 281 49.15 -25.76 -19.98
C VAL A 281 48.23 -26.26 -21.09
N TYR A 282 47.43 -25.39 -21.72
CA TYR A 282 46.89 -25.68 -23.04
C TYR A 282 47.87 -25.18 -24.10
N SER A 283 49.07 -25.76 -24.09
CA SER A 283 49.59 -26.23 -25.37
C SER A 283 48.48 -27.13 -25.90
N ILE A 284 47.61 -26.59 -26.76
CA ILE A 284 46.61 -27.36 -27.50
C ILE A 284 47.43 -28.53 -28.03
N ARG A 285 47.31 -29.71 -27.40
CA ARG A 285 47.85 -30.94 -27.99
C ARG A 285 47.20 -30.89 -29.35
N LYS A 286 47.98 -30.62 -30.39
CA LYS A 286 47.46 -30.52 -31.75
C LYS A 286 46.97 -31.92 -32.05
N ILE A 287 45.71 -32.18 -31.71
CA ILE A 287 45.05 -33.42 -32.06
C ILE A 287 45.10 -33.41 -33.58
N HIS A 288 45.66 -34.47 -34.17
CA HIS A 288 45.89 -34.55 -35.60
C HIS A 288 44.58 -34.81 -36.37
N ILE A 289 43.53 -34.06 -36.03
CA ILE A 289 42.20 -34.10 -36.61
C ILE A 289 41.93 -32.72 -37.24
N PRO A 290 41.29 -32.67 -38.43
CA PRO A 290 40.85 -31.42 -39.05
C PRO A 290 40.00 -30.58 -38.06
N PHE A 291 40.24 -29.27 -38.03
CA PHE A 291 39.53 -28.36 -37.13
C PHE A 291 38.70 -27.34 -37.88
N VAL A 292 37.62 -26.92 -37.25
CA VAL A 292 36.78 -25.78 -37.63
C VAL A 292 37.11 -24.65 -36.66
N SER A 293 37.69 -23.58 -37.19
CA SER A 293 37.94 -22.35 -36.43
C SER A 293 36.72 -21.45 -36.50
N ILE A 294 36.16 -21.10 -35.35
CA ILE A 294 34.99 -20.26 -35.23
C ILE A 294 35.42 -18.95 -34.60
N SER A 295 35.20 -17.86 -35.32
CA SER A 295 35.35 -16.53 -34.77
C SER A 295 34.33 -16.32 -33.65
N ILE A 296 34.80 -15.93 -32.47
CA ILE A 296 33.93 -15.58 -31.35
C ILE A 296 33.02 -14.42 -31.79
N ALA A 297 31.72 -14.56 -31.53
CA ALA A 297 30.69 -13.61 -31.91
C ALA A 297 31.03 -12.18 -31.44
N THR A 298 31.08 -11.22 -32.37
CA THR A 298 31.25 -9.79 -32.08
C THR A 298 29.92 -9.18 -31.63
N ALA A 299 29.94 -8.06 -30.91
CA ALA A 299 28.78 -7.45 -30.24
C ALA A 299 27.60 -7.03 -31.16
N LYS A 300 27.64 -7.32 -32.46
CA LYS A 300 26.61 -6.97 -33.46
C LYS A 300 25.54 -8.05 -33.66
N TYR A 301 25.66 -9.21 -33.03
CA TYR A 301 24.73 -10.33 -33.23
C TYR A 301 23.50 -10.22 -32.32
N LYS A 302 22.33 -10.62 -32.85
CA LYS A 302 21.08 -10.67 -32.06
C LYS A 302 21.05 -11.96 -31.23
N HIS A 303 20.79 -11.84 -29.94
CA HIS A 303 20.62 -12.99 -29.05
C HIS A 303 19.23 -13.62 -29.23
N LYS A 304 19.18 -14.93 -29.42
CA LYS A 304 17.94 -15.72 -29.48
C LYS A 304 18.09 -17.03 -28.70
N LEU A 305 16.98 -17.62 -28.28
CA LEU A 305 17.02 -18.96 -27.69
C LEU A 305 17.31 -20.01 -28.78
N PRO A 306 18.04 -21.09 -28.47
CA PRO A 306 18.31 -22.19 -29.41
C PRO A 306 17.04 -22.74 -30.07
N SER A 307 15.95 -22.83 -29.30
CA SER A 307 14.67 -23.40 -29.76
C SER A 307 13.98 -22.57 -30.85
N ASP A 308 14.32 -21.30 -30.99
CA ASP A 308 13.80 -20.42 -32.04
C ASP A 308 14.61 -20.47 -33.35
N LEU A 309 15.81 -21.07 -33.30
CA LEU A 309 16.76 -21.10 -34.40
C LEU A 309 16.63 -22.40 -35.20
N LYS A 310 16.58 -22.26 -36.52
CA LYS A 310 16.61 -23.39 -37.46
C LYS A 310 18.07 -23.67 -37.84
N VAL A 311 18.50 -24.91 -37.67
CA VAL A 311 19.84 -25.40 -38.01
C VAL A 311 19.79 -26.06 -39.39
N ASP A 312 20.75 -25.76 -40.26
CA ASP A 312 20.92 -26.49 -41.52
C ASP A 312 21.77 -27.75 -41.27
N THR A 313 21.09 -28.84 -40.94
CA THR A 313 21.74 -30.05 -40.43
C THR A 313 22.49 -30.83 -41.50
N HIS A 314 22.04 -30.79 -42.76
CA HIS A 314 22.70 -31.51 -43.85
C HIS A 314 24.02 -30.85 -44.21
N VAL A 315 23.99 -29.53 -44.46
CA VAL A 315 25.20 -28.75 -44.77
C VAL A 315 26.19 -28.81 -43.60
N PHE A 316 25.69 -28.71 -42.36
CA PHE A 316 26.53 -28.84 -41.18
C PHE A 316 27.16 -30.23 -41.08
N HIS A 317 26.38 -31.30 -41.31
CA HIS A 317 26.85 -32.67 -41.19
C HIS A 317 28.02 -32.95 -42.15
N ASP A 318 27.84 -32.64 -43.43
CA ASP A 318 28.86 -32.87 -44.47
C ASP A 318 30.13 -32.05 -44.20
N PHE A 319 29.97 -30.84 -43.66
CA PHE A 319 31.09 -29.98 -43.34
C PHE A 319 31.83 -30.40 -42.06
N ALA A 320 31.13 -30.83 -41.02
CA ALA A 320 31.69 -30.95 -39.67
C ALA A 320 32.12 -32.37 -39.28
N LEU A 321 31.68 -33.40 -40.01
CA LEU A 321 31.85 -34.79 -39.57
C LEU A 321 33.32 -35.14 -39.30
N GLY A 322 33.60 -35.63 -38.09
CA GLY A 322 34.94 -35.99 -37.64
C GLY A 322 35.88 -34.81 -37.42
N LYS A 323 35.40 -33.56 -37.43
CA LYS A 323 36.22 -32.37 -37.16
C LYS A 323 36.10 -31.91 -35.71
N GLN A 324 37.17 -31.27 -35.22
CA GLN A 324 37.19 -30.63 -33.91
C GLN A 324 36.82 -29.14 -34.00
N PHE A 325 36.21 -28.60 -32.96
CA PHE A 325 35.74 -27.21 -32.90
C PHE A 325 36.63 -26.35 -32.00
N LEU A 326 37.13 -25.24 -32.54
CA LEU A 326 37.97 -24.28 -31.82
C LEU A 326 37.34 -22.88 -31.82
N PRO A 327 37.45 -22.09 -30.73
CA PRO A 327 38.13 -22.41 -29.46
C PRO A 327 37.43 -23.52 -28.65
N PRO A 328 38.12 -24.21 -27.71
CA PRO A 328 37.51 -25.29 -26.95
C PRO A 328 36.33 -24.78 -26.10
N GLY A 329 35.21 -25.49 -26.17
CA GLY A 329 34.01 -25.21 -25.39
C GLY A 329 32.70 -25.37 -26.16
N LYS A 330 31.58 -25.53 -25.44
CA LYS A 330 30.25 -25.70 -26.03
C LYS A 330 29.85 -24.50 -26.89
N MET A 331 30.26 -23.28 -26.49
CA MET A 331 29.92 -22.05 -27.20
C MET A 331 30.41 -22.03 -28.65
N ALA A 332 31.60 -22.57 -28.93
CA ALA A 332 32.11 -22.64 -30.30
C ALA A 332 31.20 -23.52 -31.16
N VAL A 333 30.89 -24.73 -30.69
CA VAL A 333 29.98 -25.65 -31.39
C VAL A 333 28.59 -25.03 -31.59
N ILE A 334 28.05 -24.38 -30.57
CA ILE A 334 26.71 -23.82 -30.68
C ILE A 334 26.71 -22.63 -31.65
N GLN A 335 27.79 -21.84 -31.69
CA GLN A 335 27.94 -20.75 -32.65
C GLN A 335 28.07 -21.24 -34.10
N SER A 336 28.70 -22.40 -34.37
CA SER A 336 28.72 -22.95 -35.74
C SER A 336 27.38 -23.52 -36.19
N LEU A 337 26.54 -23.97 -35.25
CA LEU A 337 25.19 -24.43 -35.54
C LEU A 337 24.21 -23.26 -35.74
N CYS A 338 24.53 -22.08 -35.23
CA CYS A 338 23.66 -20.91 -35.35
C CYS A 338 23.66 -20.36 -36.78
N PRO A 339 22.50 -20.00 -37.34
CA PRO A 339 22.45 -19.28 -38.59
C PRO A 339 23.15 -17.92 -38.46
N GLY A 340 23.81 -17.48 -39.54
CA GLY A 340 24.56 -16.22 -39.57
C GLY A 340 23.70 -15.04 -39.09
N GLY A 341 24.29 -14.16 -38.26
CA GLY A 341 23.58 -13.01 -37.70
C GLY A 341 22.98 -13.22 -36.30
N TYR A 342 23.04 -14.44 -35.76
CA TYR A 342 22.50 -14.78 -34.44
C TYR A 342 23.55 -15.41 -33.51
N THR A 343 23.35 -15.20 -32.21
CA THR A 343 24.08 -15.90 -31.13
C THR A 343 23.07 -16.55 -30.21
N ALA A 344 23.18 -17.86 -29.99
CA ALA A 344 22.29 -18.55 -29.07
C ALA A 344 22.60 -18.21 -27.60
N SER A 345 21.58 -17.97 -26.79
CA SER A 345 21.69 -17.87 -25.33
C SER A 345 21.72 -19.26 -24.71
N ILE A 346 22.80 -19.61 -24.00
CA ILE A 346 23.12 -21.00 -23.63
C ILE A 346 23.37 -21.09 -22.12
N CYS A 347 22.89 -22.18 -21.51
CA CYS A 347 23.18 -22.56 -20.13
C CYS A 347 24.25 -23.66 -20.11
N GLN A 348 25.43 -23.39 -19.55
CA GLN A 348 26.60 -24.29 -19.65
C GLN A 348 26.36 -25.70 -19.07
N ASP A 349 25.45 -25.82 -18.10
CA ASP A 349 25.17 -27.05 -17.36
C ASP A 349 24.36 -28.06 -18.17
N VAL A 350 23.71 -27.61 -19.25
CA VAL A 350 22.85 -28.48 -20.06
C VAL A 350 23.66 -29.22 -21.13
N ASN A 351 23.40 -30.53 -21.25
CA ASN A 351 24.05 -31.42 -22.24
C ASN A 351 23.19 -31.68 -23.48
N ILE A 352 21.88 -31.46 -23.43
CA ILE A 352 20.98 -31.61 -24.58
C ILE A 352 20.38 -30.25 -24.92
N TYR A 353 20.61 -29.76 -26.13
CA TYR A 353 19.98 -28.54 -26.62
C TYR A 353 18.93 -28.86 -27.67
N VAL A 354 17.80 -28.16 -27.54
CA VAL A 354 16.66 -28.27 -28.44
C VAL A 354 16.66 -27.09 -29.40
N TRP A 355 16.87 -27.39 -30.68
CA TRP A 355 16.76 -26.44 -31.78
C TRP A 355 15.36 -26.49 -32.39
N LYS A 356 15.03 -25.59 -33.30
CA LYS A 356 13.69 -25.61 -33.94
C LYS A 356 13.42 -26.94 -34.67
N ASN A 357 14.42 -27.46 -35.38
CA ASN A 357 14.32 -28.63 -36.26
C ASN A 357 15.35 -29.75 -35.97
N ALA A 358 16.09 -29.67 -34.87
CA ALA A 358 17.13 -30.62 -34.52
C ALA A 358 17.35 -30.71 -33.02
N LEU A 359 18.13 -31.70 -32.59
CA LEU A 359 18.61 -31.86 -31.23
C LEU A 359 20.13 -32.02 -31.25
N THR A 360 20.81 -31.55 -30.21
CA THR A 360 22.26 -31.76 -30.06
C THR A 360 22.57 -32.30 -28.68
N LEU A 361 23.32 -33.41 -28.62
CA LEU A 361 23.81 -34.04 -27.41
C LEU A 361 25.30 -33.79 -27.26
N PHE A 362 25.68 -33.22 -26.12
CA PHE A 362 27.07 -33.01 -25.69
C PHE A 362 27.44 -34.06 -24.65
N ILE A 363 28.50 -34.80 -24.90
CA ILE A 363 29.07 -35.77 -23.97
C ILE A 363 30.38 -35.20 -23.43
N ASN A 364 30.40 -34.93 -22.12
CA ASN A 364 31.56 -34.43 -21.41
C ASN A 364 32.22 -35.61 -20.68
N GLY A 365 33.33 -36.12 -21.22
CA GLY A 365 34.18 -37.09 -20.52
C GLY A 365 35.32 -36.38 -19.83
N ALA A 366 35.36 -36.49 -18.50
CA ALA A 366 36.49 -35.98 -17.71
C ALA A 366 37.76 -36.80 -17.94
N ASN A 367 37.61 -38.13 -18.13
CA ASN A 367 38.70 -39.10 -18.26
C ASN A 367 38.49 -40.04 -19.45
N ALA A 368 39.59 -40.47 -20.06
CA ALA A 368 39.62 -41.45 -21.16
C ALA A 368 38.89 -42.77 -20.84
N MET A 369 39.01 -43.26 -19.60
CA MET A 369 38.34 -44.48 -19.12
C MET A 369 36.81 -44.40 -19.22
N TYR A 370 36.23 -43.20 -19.14
CA TYR A 370 34.79 -43.02 -19.27
C TYR A 370 34.32 -43.46 -20.67
N TYR A 371 35.06 -43.10 -21.72
CA TYR A 371 34.69 -43.41 -23.09
C TYR A 371 34.76 -44.91 -23.40
N HIS A 372 35.72 -45.63 -22.81
CA HIS A 372 35.87 -47.06 -23.00
C HIS A 372 34.67 -47.86 -22.47
N HIS A 373 34.06 -47.43 -21.37
CA HIS A 373 32.88 -48.09 -20.81
C HIS A 373 31.57 -47.58 -21.40
N PHE A 374 31.59 -46.40 -21.99
CA PHE A 374 30.40 -45.72 -22.47
C PHE A 374 29.96 -46.22 -23.85
N PHE A 375 30.89 -46.34 -24.80
CA PHE A 375 30.60 -46.82 -26.15
C PHE A 375 30.82 -48.33 -26.29
N GLN A 376 29.87 -49.00 -26.93
CA GLN A 376 29.94 -50.42 -27.27
C GLN A 376 29.98 -50.59 -28.78
N GLU A 377 30.83 -51.51 -29.25
CA GLU A 377 30.96 -51.85 -30.66
C GLU A 377 30.48 -53.28 -30.91
N THR A 378 29.64 -53.49 -31.92
CA THR A 378 29.22 -54.81 -32.39
C THR A 378 29.35 -54.91 -33.90
N THR A 379 29.74 -56.08 -34.40
CA THR A 379 29.81 -56.34 -35.85
C THR A 379 28.63 -57.23 -36.24
N HIS A 380 27.84 -56.78 -37.22
CA HIS A 380 26.73 -57.56 -37.77
C HIS A 380 26.73 -57.45 -39.29
N CYS A 381 26.68 -58.59 -39.99
CA CYS A 381 26.78 -58.67 -41.46
C CYS A 381 27.97 -57.89 -42.05
N GLY A 382 29.13 -57.92 -41.38
CA GLY A 382 30.35 -57.24 -41.83
C GLY A 382 30.37 -55.71 -41.64
N ARG A 383 29.34 -55.12 -41.04
CA ARG A 383 29.30 -53.69 -40.67
C ARG A 383 29.49 -53.51 -39.17
N ASN A 384 30.18 -52.43 -38.79
CA ASN A 384 30.40 -52.08 -37.40
C ASN A 384 29.32 -51.10 -36.92
N TYR A 385 28.70 -51.44 -35.81
CA TYR A 385 27.69 -50.62 -35.16
C TYR A 385 28.23 -50.15 -33.83
N VAL A 386 28.04 -48.86 -33.55
CA VAL A 386 28.42 -48.24 -32.29
C VAL A 386 27.15 -47.80 -31.59
N PHE A 387 26.97 -48.19 -30.34
CA PHE A 387 25.80 -47.86 -29.55
C PHE A 387 26.20 -47.66 -28.09
N PHE A 388 25.42 -46.87 -27.37
CA PHE A 388 25.75 -46.48 -26.00
C PHE A 388 24.51 -46.16 -25.18
N ARG A 389 24.70 -46.18 -23.86
CA ARG A 389 23.68 -45.84 -22.86
C ARG A 389 23.99 -44.49 -22.24
N TYR A 390 23.07 -43.56 -22.40
CA TYR A 390 23.16 -42.23 -21.80
C TYR A 390 22.28 -42.18 -20.54
N LEU A 391 22.94 -42.32 -19.39
CA LEU A 391 22.33 -42.14 -18.07
C LEU A 391 22.30 -40.65 -17.74
N ARG A 392 21.14 -40.12 -17.34
CA ARG A 392 21.03 -38.72 -16.90
C ARG A 392 20.49 -38.64 -15.48
N CYS A 393 21.12 -37.80 -14.66
CA CYS A 393 20.77 -37.58 -13.25
C CYS A 393 19.88 -36.35 -13.00
N GLU A 394 19.42 -35.63 -14.03
CA GLU A 394 18.67 -34.37 -13.90
C GLU A 394 17.26 -34.46 -14.50
N ASP A 395 16.35 -33.62 -13.98
CA ASP A 395 14.94 -33.54 -14.36
C ASP A 395 14.75 -33.27 -15.86
N PHE A 396 14.38 -34.32 -16.58
CA PHE A 396 14.07 -34.24 -17.99
C PHE A 396 12.70 -33.59 -18.18
N THR A 397 12.64 -32.47 -18.90
CA THR A 397 11.37 -31.83 -19.23
C THR A 397 10.59 -32.76 -20.19
N PRO A 398 9.27 -32.98 -19.99
CA PRO A 398 8.46 -33.81 -20.89
C PRO A 398 8.60 -33.44 -22.37
N LEU A 399 8.85 -32.15 -22.66
CA LEU A 399 9.10 -31.63 -24.00
C LEU A 399 10.32 -32.27 -24.70
N ILE A 400 11.42 -32.48 -23.97
CA ILE A 400 12.62 -33.08 -24.56
C ILE A 400 12.35 -34.57 -24.87
N LEU A 401 11.51 -35.22 -24.06
CA LEU A 401 11.16 -36.64 -24.26
C LEU A 401 10.33 -36.78 -25.52
N GLU A 402 9.32 -35.93 -25.68
CA GLU A 402 8.51 -35.85 -26.89
C GLU A 402 9.36 -35.55 -28.14
N ARG A 403 10.39 -34.71 -28.03
CA ARG A 403 11.29 -34.40 -29.14
C ARG A 403 12.24 -35.56 -29.46
N LEU A 404 12.75 -36.27 -28.45
CA LEU A 404 13.53 -37.49 -28.67
C LEU A 404 12.72 -38.59 -29.34
N CYS A 405 11.41 -38.66 -29.07
CA CYS A 405 10.49 -39.56 -29.79
C CYS A 405 10.45 -39.32 -31.30
N ARG A 406 10.82 -38.11 -31.75
CA ARG A 406 10.83 -37.73 -33.17
C ARG A 406 12.19 -37.96 -33.83
N VAL A 407 13.18 -38.49 -33.12
CA VAL A 407 14.50 -38.77 -33.69
C VAL A 407 14.46 -40.00 -34.60
N GLU A 408 15.30 -40.00 -35.63
CA GLU A 408 15.51 -41.16 -36.51
C GLU A 408 15.75 -42.43 -35.68
N LYS A 409 15.08 -43.54 -36.01
CA LYS A 409 15.23 -44.80 -35.27
C LYS A 409 16.53 -45.50 -35.64
N GLY A 410 17.21 -46.03 -34.63
CA GLY A 410 18.32 -46.96 -34.83
C GLY A 410 17.84 -48.37 -35.22
N LYS A 411 18.78 -49.28 -35.40
CA LYS A 411 18.51 -50.69 -35.67
C LYS A 411 17.99 -51.38 -34.41
N GLU A 412 16.78 -51.92 -34.48
CA GLU A 412 16.07 -52.47 -33.32
C GLU A 412 16.83 -53.62 -32.60
N TRP A 413 17.61 -54.42 -33.33
CA TRP A 413 18.40 -55.51 -32.75
C TRP A 413 19.56 -55.04 -31.87
N LEU A 414 19.94 -53.74 -31.92
CA LEU A 414 20.93 -53.13 -31.03
C LEU A 414 20.34 -52.69 -29.68
N ARG A 415 19.03 -52.87 -29.47
CA ARG A 415 18.36 -52.49 -28.24
C ARG A 415 18.82 -53.35 -27.07
N PHE A 416 19.22 -52.70 -25.98
CA PHE A 416 19.78 -53.37 -24.80
C PHE A 416 18.79 -54.28 -24.05
N ALA A 417 17.48 -53.97 -24.07
CA ALA A 417 16.47 -54.79 -23.41
C ALA A 417 15.07 -54.58 -24.02
N THR A 418 14.20 -55.59 -23.89
CA THR A 418 12.77 -55.51 -24.24
C THR A 418 12.02 -54.49 -23.39
N ASN A 419 12.50 -54.18 -22.19
CA ASN A 419 11.86 -53.27 -21.23
C ASN A 419 11.95 -51.78 -21.57
N TYR A 420 12.56 -51.42 -22.70
CA TYR A 420 12.55 -50.05 -23.19
C TYR A 420 11.16 -49.73 -23.76
N TYR A 421 10.70 -48.48 -23.66
CA TYR A 421 9.40 -48.11 -24.23
C TYR A 421 9.56 -47.89 -25.74
N ASP A 422 8.71 -48.58 -26.51
CA ASP A 422 8.58 -48.35 -27.95
C ASP A 422 7.86 -47.03 -28.22
N ILE A 423 8.37 -46.30 -29.20
CA ILE A 423 7.84 -45.00 -29.57
C ILE A 423 7.15 -45.13 -30.94
N PRO A 424 5.93 -44.58 -31.08
CA PRO A 424 5.21 -44.56 -32.35
C PRO A 424 6.05 -43.86 -33.43
N GLU A 425 6.00 -44.39 -34.64
CA GLU A 425 6.71 -43.81 -35.78
C GLU A 425 6.21 -42.39 -36.06
N SER A 426 7.05 -41.40 -35.79
CA SER A 426 6.79 -40.01 -36.17
C SER A 426 7.06 -39.84 -37.66
N ARG A 427 6.12 -39.22 -38.38
CA ARG A 427 6.31 -38.83 -39.80
C ARG A 427 7.33 -37.71 -39.98
N ASN A 428 7.59 -36.94 -38.92
CA ASN A 428 8.54 -35.83 -38.92
C ASN A 428 9.77 -36.26 -38.11
N LEU A 429 10.78 -36.77 -38.80
CA LEU A 429 12.04 -37.17 -38.17
C LEU A 429 12.96 -35.97 -37.98
N GLU A 430 13.53 -35.85 -36.79
CA GLU A 430 14.47 -34.80 -36.43
C GLU A 430 15.87 -35.39 -36.19
N PRO A 431 16.93 -34.81 -36.76
CA PRO A 431 18.27 -35.30 -36.52
C PRO A 431 18.74 -34.96 -35.11
N LEU A 432 19.36 -35.94 -34.45
CA LEU A 432 20.08 -35.78 -33.20
C LEU A 432 21.59 -35.81 -33.45
N LEU A 433 22.27 -34.71 -33.17
CA LEU A 433 23.70 -34.53 -33.43
C LEU A 433 24.53 -34.86 -32.19
N LEU A 434 25.59 -35.66 -32.34
CA LEU A 434 26.50 -36.01 -31.24
C LEU A 434 27.80 -35.21 -31.27
N PHE A 435 28.12 -34.57 -30.15
CA PHE A 435 29.41 -33.94 -29.89
C PHE A 435 30.08 -34.55 -28.67
N ILE A 436 31.31 -35.04 -28.84
CA ILE A 436 32.11 -35.62 -27.76
C ILE A 436 33.25 -34.66 -27.39
N GLN A 437 33.43 -34.39 -26.10
CA GLN A 437 34.53 -33.57 -25.62
C GLN A 437 35.83 -34.38 -25.57
N TYR A 438 36.88 -33.96 -26.26
CA TYR A 438 38.20 -34.52 -25.99
C TYR A 438 38.62 -34.19 -24.54
N PRO A 439 39.27 -35.10 -23.78
CA PRO A 439 39.61 -34.85 -22.38
C PRO A 439 40.33 -33.51 -22.19
N LYS A 440 39.72 -32.59 -21.44
CA LYS A 440 40.18 -31.19 -21.22
C LYS A 440 40.43 -30.40 -22.54
N GLY A 441 39.72 -30.73 -23.62
CA GLY A 441 39.98 -30.19 -24.96
C GLY A 441 38.73 -29.80 -25.74
N PRO A 442 38.84 -29.68 -27.08
CA PRO A 442 37.75 -29.27 -27.96
C PRO A 442 36.68 -30.35 -28.10
N TYR A 443 35.50 -29.95 -28.58
CA TYR A 443 34.45 -30.89 -28.98
C TYR A 443 34.70 -31.38 -30.39
N ILE A 444 34.43 -32.67 -30.62
CA ILE A 444 34.50 -33.35 -31.91
C ILE A 444 33.08 -33.73 -32.31
N TYR A 445 32.69 -33.43 -33.54
CA TYR A 445 31.40 -33.88 -34.07
C TYR A 445 31.49 -35.31 -34.60
N CYS A 446 30.68 -36.20 -34.04
CA CYS A 446 30.71 -37.63 -34.31
C CYS A 446 29.58 -38.11 -35.24
N GLY A 447 28.70 -37.21 -35.69
CA GLY A 447 27.61 -37.56 -36.60
C GLY A 447 26.23 -37.56 -35.94
N ARG A 448 25.29 -38.22 -36.60
CA ARG A 448 23.89 -38.34 -36.20
C ARG A 448 23.66 -39.59 -35.36
N LEU A 449 22.70 -39.48 -34.44
CA LEU A 449 22.27 -40.55 -33.57
C LEU A 449 20.91 -41.08 -33.99
N GLY A 450 20.82 -42.40 -33.99
CA GLY A 450 19.58 -43.17 -34.07
C GLY A 450 19.09 -43.48 -32.67
N TYR A 451 17.81 -43.25 -32.42
CA TYR A 451 17.16 -43.53 -31.15
C TYR A 451 16.78 -45.01 -31.05
N LEU A 452 17.19 -45.68 -29.96
CA LEU A 452 16.90 -47.10 -29.71
C LEU A 452 15.85 -47.33 -28.62
N GLY A 453 15.52 -46.30 -27.84
CA GLY A 453 14.56 -46.39 -26.74
C GLY A 453 14.99 -45.62 -25.49
N TYR A 454 14.10 -45.56 -24.51
CA TYR A 454 14.45 -45.22 -23.12
C TYR A 454 13.85 -46.16 -22.07
N ARG A 455 14.49 -46.20 -20.90
CA ARG A 455 13.99 -46.80 -19.65
C ARG A 455 13.73 -45.66 -18.67
N SER A 456 12.63 -45.72 -17.91
CA SER A 456 12.22 -44.62 -17.01
C SER A 456 12.80 -44.70 -15.59
N LYS A 457 13.30 -45.86 -15.15
CA LYS A 457 13.84 -46.06 -13.79
C LYS A 457 15.07 -47.00 -13.79
N PRO A 458 16.31 -46.48 -13.66
CA PRO A 458 16.68 -45.06 -13.80
C PRO A 458 16.39 -44.53 -15.22
N LEU A 459 16.27 -43.20 -15.38
CA LEU A 459 16.06 -42.58 -16.69
C LEU A 459 17.31 -42.75 -17.55
N GLU A 460 17.17 -43.55 -18.60
CA GLU A 460 18.28 -43.98 -19.42
C GLU A 460 17.87 -44.05 -20.87
N PHE A 461 18.66 -43.43 -21.74
CA PHE A 461 18.44 -43.42 -23.17
C PHE A 461 19.46 -44.29 -23.88
N SER A 462 19.03 -44.99 -24.91
CA SER A 462 19.91 -45.79 -25.76
C SER A 462 19.97 -45.19 -27.15
N PHE A 463 21.19 -45.02 -27.66
CA PHE A 463 21.45 -44.43 -28.95
C PHE A 463 22.40 -45.30 -29.76
N GLN A 464 22.19 -45.30 -31.07
CA GLN A 464 23.10 -45.83 -32.08
C GLN A 464 23.77 -44.66 -32.80
N LEU A 465 25.06 -44.76 -33.11
CA LEU A 465 25.71 -43.87 -34.06
C LEU A 465 25.41 -44.31 -35.50
N LEU A 466 24.78 -43.45 -36.29
CA LEU A 466 24.34 -43.80 -37.65
C LEU A 466 25.46 -43.67 -38.68
N ASP A 467 26.35 -42.70 -38.48
CA ASP A 467 27.37 -42.32 -39.46
C ASP A 467 28.73 -43.04 -39.21
N THR A 468 28.73 -44.22 -38.58
CA THR A 468 29.94 -44.99 -38.24
C THR A 468 30.80 -45.32 -39.46
N ASP A 469 30.17 -45.54 -40.62
CA ASP A 469 30.86 -45.87 -41.87
C ASP A 469 31.41 -44.62 -42.58
N ALA A 470 30.88 -43.44 -42.28
CA ALA A 470 31.21 -42.19 -42.97
C ALA A 470 32.47 -41.50 -42.43
N PHE A 471 32.94 -41.86 -41.24
CA PHE A 471 34.19 -41.36 -40.69
C PHE A 471 34.97 -42.44 -39.93
N LYS A 472 36.26 -42.19 -39.68
CA LYS A 472 37.16 -43.15 -39.05
C LYS A 472 36.92 -43.22 -37.53
N TRP A 473 35.78 -43.77 -37.12
CA TRP A 473 35.37 -43.89 -35.70
C TRP A 473 36.48 -44.47 -34.83
N LYS A 474 37.10 -45.59 -35.24
CA LYS A 474 38.19 -46.23 -34.49
C LYS A 474 39.34 -45.27 -34.18
N GLN A 475 39.72 -44.41 -35.12
CA GLN A 475 40.79 -43.43 -34.89
C GLN A 475 40.39 -42.40 -33.84
N ILE A 476 39.14 -41.89 -33.91
CA ILE A 476 38.62 -40.93 -32.94
C ILE A 476 38.48 -41.59 -31.57
N PHE A 477 37.96 -42.81 -31.51
CA PHE A 477 37.81 -43.57 -30.28
C PHE A 477 39.15 -43.84 -29.61
N THR A 478 40.15 -44.31 -30.36
CA THR A 478 41.52 -44.49 -29.85
C THR A 478 42.05 -43.17 -29.27
N LEU A 479 41.91 -42.06 -29.99
CA LEU A 479 42.36 -40.74 -29.50
C LEU A 479 41.66 -40.31 -28.20
N LEU A 480 40.36 -40.60 -28.06
CA LEU A 480 39.60 -40.32 -26.84
C LEU A 480 40.04 -41.19 -25.66
N THR A 481 40.52 -42.42 -25.92
CA THR A 481 40.90 -43.39 -24.89
C THR A 481 42.39 -43.42 -24.53
N THR A 482 43.29 -42.90 -25.38
CA THR A 482 44.76 -42.97 -25.16
C THR A 482 45.32 -41.82 -24.31
N CYS A 483 44.47 -40.93 -23.81
CA CYS A 483 44.90 -39.68 -23.15
C CYS A 483 45.18 -39.79 -21.67
#